data_AF-A0A1S0TEX5-F1
#
_entry.id   AF-A0A1S0TEX5-F1
#
_cell.length_a   1.000
_cell.length_b   1.000
_cell.length_c   1.000
_cell.angle_alpha   90.00
_cell.angle_beta   90.00
_cell.angle_gamma   90.00
#
_symmetry.space_group_name_H-M   'P 1'
#
loop_
_entity.id
_entity.type
_entity.pdbx_description
1 polymer ?
#
loop_
_entity_poly.entity_id
_entity_poly.type
_entity_poly.pdbx_seq_one_letter_code
_entity_poly.pdbx_strand_id
1 'polypeptide(L)' 'DDGEVGAGAKLLNLLELMKAKNVLVIITRWYGGIHLGPDRFRHICNLARQILVDNGFSGRTS' A
#
# COMPACT_ATOMS: atom_id res chain seq x y z
N ASP A 1 9.48 16.15 -2.06
CA ASP A 1 8.42 15.14 -2.22
C ASP A 1 8.70 14.44 -3.54
N ASP A 2 9.49 13.36 -3.54
CA ASP A 2 10.21 12.74 -4.69
C ASP A 2 9.28 12.10 -5.75
N GLY A 3 8.28 12.86 -6.22
CA GLY A 3 7.17 12.37 -7.01
C GLY A 3 6.23 11.44 -6.24
N GLU A 4 6.33 11.37 -4.90
CA GLU A 4 5.50 10.52 -4.02
C GLU A 4 4.32 11.26 -3.38
N VAL A 5 4.09 12.51 -3.79
CA VAL A 5 2.95 13.33 -3.39
C VAL A 5 1.65 12.53 -3.59
N GLY A 6 0.92 12.26 -2.51
CA GLY A 6 -0.35 11.54 -2.55
C GLY A 6 -0.27 10.01 -2.44
N ALA A 7 0.93 9.41 -2.36
CA ALA A 7 1.09 7.98 -2.11
C ALA A 7 0.54 7.57 -0.74
N GLY A 8 0.83 8.38 0.28
CA GLY A 8 0.32 8.19 1.64
C GLY A 8 -1.21 8.27 1.70
N ALA A 9 -1.82 9.22 0.99
CA ALA A 9 -3.27 9.35 0.91
C ALA A 9 -3.93 8.15 0.19
N LYS A 10 -3.33 7.65 -0.89
CA LYS A 10 -3.79 6.43 -1.59
C LYS A 10 -3.68 5.19 -0.70
N LEU A 11 -2.57 5.06 0.03
CA LEU A 11 -2.37 3.95 0.95
C LEU A 11 -3.35 4.03 2.13
N LEU A 12 -3.54 5.21 2.72
CA LEU A 12 -4.52 5.43 3.79
C LEU A 12 -5.93 5.06 3.33
N ASN A 13 -6.36 5.53 2.16
CA ASN A 13 -7.66 5.19 1.60
C ASN A 13 -7.81 3.66 1.40
N LEU A 14 -6.75 2.97 0.97
CA LEU A 14 -6.76 1.50 0.88
C LEU A 14 -6.96 0.84 2.26
N LEU A 15 -6.25 1.30 3.30
CA LEU A 15 -6.38 0.75 4.66
C LEU A 15 -7.81 0.95 5.20
N GLU A 16 -8.40 2.12 4.97
CA GLU A 16 -9.78 2.44 5.32
C GLU A 16 -10.77 1.52 4.60
N LEU A 17 -10.62 1.35 3.28
CA LEU A 17 -11.46 0.45 2.47
C LEU A 17 -11.36 -1.01 2.94
N MET A 18 -10.18 -1.43 3.38
CA MET A 18 -9.93 -2.77 3.90
C MET A 18 -10.36 -2.95 5.36
N LYS A 19 -10.80 -1.88 6.03
CA LYS A 19 -11.14 -1.84 7.46
C LYS A 19 -10.01 -2.35 8.35
N ALA A 20 -8.76 -2.15 7.93
CA ALA A 20 -7.58 -2.54 8.71
C ALA A 20 -7.43 -1.60 9.90
N LYS A 21 -7.64 -2.12 11.12
CA LYS A 21 -7.51 -1.36 12.37
C LYS A 21 -6.31 -1.83 13.17
N ASN A 22 -5.65 -0.89 13.85
CA ASN A 22 -4.45 -1.15 14.67
C ASN A 22 -3.30 -1.79 13.88
N VAL A 23 -3.15 -1.44 12.60
CA VAL A 23 -2.06 -1.94 11.74
C VAL A 23 -1.24 -0.76 11.22
N LEU A 24 0.09 -0.89 11.29
CA LEU A 24 1.03 0.00 10.63
C LEU A 24 1.66 -0.75 9.45
N VAL A 25 1.55 -0.18 8.24
CA VAL A 25 2.15 -0.74 7.02
C VAL A 25 3.27 0.19 6.56
N ILE A 26 4.49 -0.34 6.48
CA ILE A 26 5.68 0.38 5.98
C ILE A 26 6.13 -0.33 4.70
N ILE A 27 6.23 0.43 3.60
CA ILE A 27 6.71 -0.08 2.32
C ILE A 27 7.94 0.73 1.93
N THR A 28 9.05 0.03 1.71
CA THR A 28 10.29 0.63 1.19
C THR A 28 10.46 0.23 -0.27
N ARG A 29 10.78 1.20 -1.13
CA ARG A 29 11.03 0.98 -2.56
C ARG A 29 12.37 1.58 -2.94
N TRP A 30 13.17 0.81 -3.67
CA TRP A 30 14.48 1.23 -4.15
C TRP A 30 14.45 1.42 -5.68
N TYR A 31 15.20 2.39 -6.21
CA TYR A 31 15.31 2.60 -7.65
C TYR A 31 16.33 1.61 -8.27
N GLY A 32 15.85 0.68 -9.08
CA GLY A 32 16.68 -0.36 -9.72
C GLY A 32 17.08 -0.07 -11.17
N GLY A 33 17.11 1.19 -11.61
CA GLY A 33 17.47 1.56 -12.98
C GLY A 33 16.30 1.63 -13.99
N ILE A 34 15.08 1.29 -13.56
CA ILE A 34 13.87 1.39 -14.40
C ILE A 34 12.94 2.47 -13.85
N HIS A 35 12.53 3.39 -14.71
CA HIS A 35 11.55 4.41 -14.36
C HIS A 35 10.13 3.85 -14.47
N LEU A 36 9.56 3.45 -13.33
CA LEU A 36 8.22 2.85 -13.25
C LEU A 36 7.07 3.86 -13.42
N GLY A 37 7.35 5.17 -13.37
CA GLY A 37 6.30 6.19 -13.46
C GLY A 37 5.19 5.95 -12.42
N PRO A 38 3.92 6.22 -12.74
CA PRO A 38 2.78 6.00 -11.84
C PRO A 38 2.56 4.55 -11.40
N ASP A 39 3.11 3.58 -12.15
CA ASP A 39 2.92 2.15 -11.90
C ASP A 39 3.51 1.69 -10.55
N ARG A 40 4.53 2.40 -10.05
CA ARG A 40 5.09 2.17 -8.71
C ARG A 40 4.02 2.20 -7.61
N PHE A 41 3.02 3.09 -7.73
CA PHE A 41 1.93 3.19 -6.75
C PHE A 41 0.97 2.01 -6.81
N ARG A 42 0.72 1.47 -8.01
CA ARG A 42 -0.07 0.24 -8.17
C ARG A 42 0.62 -0.92 -7.44
N HIS A 43 1.94 -1.05 -7.58
CA HIS A 43 2.71 -2.07 -6.87
C HIS A 43 2.65 -1.91 -5.34
N ILE A 44 2.86 -0.69 -4.84
CA ILE A 44 2.77 -0.36 -3.40
C ILE A 44 1.40 -0.74 -2.84
N CYS A 45 0.31 -0.31 -3.50
CA CYS A 45 -1.06 -0.59 -3.03
C CYS A 45 -1.40 -2.09 -3.10
N ASN A 46 -0.97 -2.79 -4.15
CA ASN A 46 -1.23 -4.23 -4.26
C ASN A 46 -0.49 -5.02 -3.18
N LEU A 47 0.78 -4.66 -2.90
CA LEU A 47 1.56 -5.30 -1.84
C LEU A 47 0.94 -5.06 -0.46
N ALA A 48 0.53 -3.83 -0.16
CA ALA A 48 -0.17 -3.50 1.08
C ALA A 48 -1.44 -4.34 1.24
N ARG A 49 -2.26 -4.46 0.19
CA ARG A 49 -3.48 -5.29 0.21
C ARG A 49 -3.16 -6.75 0.51
N GLN A 50 -2.17 -7.31 -0.19
CA GLN A 50 -1.79 -8.71 -0.03
C GLN A 50 -1.36 -9.00 1.41
N ILE A 51 -0.48 -8.18 1.97
CA ILE A 51 0.01 -8.33 3.35
C ILE A 51 -1.14 -8.29 4.35
N LEU A 52 -2.10 -7.37 4.18
CA LEU A 52 -3.25 -7.26 5.07
C LEU A 52 -4.17 -8.47 5.00
N VAL A 53 -4.36 -9.06 3.81
CA VAL A 53 -5.15 -10.28 3.65
C VAL A 53 -4.43 -11.47 4.28
N ASP A 54 -3.15 -11.66 3.96
CA ASP A 54 -2.36 -12.81 4.41
C ASP A 54 -2.21 -12.86 5.94
N ASN A 55 -2.23 -11.68 6.59
CA ASN A 55 -2.13 -11.56 8.05
C ASN A 55 -3.49 -11.39 8.75
N GLY A 56 -4.61 -11.56 8.04
CA GLY A 56 -5.95 -11.52 8.63
C GLY A 56 -6.43 -10.13 9.10
N PHE A 57 -5.80 -9.07 8.60
CA PHE A 57 -6.17 -7.69 8.90
C PHE A 57 -7.19 -7.09 7.92
N SER A 58 -7.57 -7.83 6.88
CA SER A 58 -8.70 -7.45 6.04
C SER A 58 -10.01 -7.68 6.79
N GLY A 59 -10.86 -6.67 6.90
CA GLY A 59 -12.16 -6.76 7.59
C GLY A 59 -13.22 -7.62 6.89
N ARG A 60 -12.81 -8.58 6.06
CA ARG A 60 -13.65 -9.69 5.64
C ARG A 60 -13.69 -10.67 6.80
N THR A 61 -14.78 -10.63 7.56
CA THR A 61 -15.20 -11.71 8.44
C THR A 61 -15.27 -13.00 7.62
N SER A 62 -14.47 -13.99 8.03
CA SER A 62 -14.66 -15.40 7.68
C SER A 62 -16.03 -15.89 8.14
#